data_AF-A0A926XG68-F1
#
_entry.id   AF-A0A926XG68-F1
#
_cell.length_a   1.000
_cell.length_b   1.000
_cell.length_c   1.000
_cell.angle_alpha   90.00
_cell.angle_beta   90.00
_cell.angle_gamma   90.00
#
_symmetry.space_group_name_H-M   'P 1'
#
loop_
_entity.id
_entity.type
_entity.pdbx_description
1 polymer ?
#
loop_
_entity_poly.entity_id
_entity_poly.type
_entity_poly.pdbx_seq_one_letter_code
_entity_poly.pdbx_strand_id
1 'polypeptide(L)'
;MDIYEFHRSGQKYTIAEIAADEELTVDVQKCLVWLNLLDSSIDGKFGPITTEALKEFQELMKCPEIGVLDTETAEKLIETDPTELPQPRLRPLNDLAGCIIKYMLTKNYYISTKPGEYNIAYVEGINTDGTENNDAPNHFNDRRIVIEVVDGIPKIVGNWEATTEPGSFWTRNLMNPRGAARIKFEQYKAWRVGAHITASTNQPKALVQVENVTVHRDFDRNGIRTGDKLDTGLFGINQHHANGAPRHDIGKWGAGCFVGRTAADHDKFMNLIMQDRRYKENKNYIFWTTVIPGDDLLKLFPIV
;
A
#
# COMPACT_ATOMS: atom_id res chain seq x y z
N MET A 1 27.16 4.84 15.83
CA MET A 1 27.67 6.16 15.39
C MET A 1 26.66 6.68 14.38
N ASP A 2 26.22 7.93 14.52
CA ASP A 2 25.24 8.49 13.57
C ASP A 2 25.85 8.73 12.18
N ILE A 3 25.01 8.91 11.15
CA ILE A 3 25.51 9.08 9.76
C ILE A 3 26.36 10.35 9.57
N TYR A 4 26.16 11.39 10.38
CA TYR A 4 26.93 12.65 10.30
C TYR A 4 28.30 12.51 10.98
N GLU A 5 28.38 11.78 12.09
CA GLU A 5 29.63 11.35 12.71
C GLU A 5 30.41 10.43 11.76
N PHE A 6 29.73 9.47 11.12
CA PHE A 6 30.33 8.61 10.10
C PHE A 6 30.95 9.42 8.96
N HIS A 7 30.19 10.32 8.35
CA HIS A 7 30.68 11.19 7.28
C HIS A 7 31.95 11.96 7.70
N ARG A 8 31.96 12.55 8.91
CA ARG A 8 33.11 13.29 9.46
C ARG A 8 34.31 12.41 9.80
N SER A 9 34.11 11.12 10.05
CA SER A 9 35.16 10.19 10.49
C SER A 9 36.16 9.82 9.39
N GLY A 10 35.78 9.93 8.12
CA GLY A 10 36.58 9.46 6.98
C GLY A 10 36.68 7.94 6.85
N GLN A 11 35.89 7.18 7.63
CA GLN A 11 35.87 5.71 7.59
C GLN A 11 35.15 5.19 6.33
N LYS A 12 35.34 3.89 6.07
CA LYS A 12 34.63 3.14 5.04
C LYS A 12 34.10 1.86 5.63
N TYR A 13 32.79 1.62 5.54
CA TYR A 13 32.15 0.40 6.03
C TYR A 13 31.61 -0.42 4.86
N THR A 14 31.92 -1.71 4.88
CA THR A 14 31.21 -2.74 4.12
C THR A 14 29.77 -2.89 4.63
N ILE A 15 28.88 -3.52 3.86
CA ILE A 15 27.51 -3.84 4.31
C ILE A 15 27.50 -4.53 5.68
N ALA A 16 28.42 -5.46 5.94
CA ALA A 16 28.47 -6.19 7.20
C ALA A 16 28.85 -5.29 8.39
N GLU A 17 29.71 -4.30 8.18
CA GLU A 17 30.10 -3.33 9.20
C GLU A 17 28.98 -2.33 9.46
N ILE A 18 28.26 -1.87 8.42
CA ILE A 18 27.05 -1.06 8.61
C ILE A 18 26.03 -1.85 9.42
N ALA A 19 25.78 -3.12 9.07
CA ALA A 19 24.84 -3.99 9.76
C ALA A 19 25.18 -4.25 11.25
N ALA A 20 26.45 -4.11 11.62
CA ALA A 20 26.91 -4.25 13.00
C ALA A 20 26.77 -2.96 13.82
N ASP A 21 26.59 -1.80 13.18
CA ASP A 21 26.28 -0.52 13.81
C ASP A 21 24.78 -0.23 13.70
N GLU A 22 24.04 -0.48 14.79
CA GLU A 22 22.58 -0.33 14.85
C GLU A 22 22.13 1.10 14.54
N GLU A 23 22.85 2.10 15.05
CA GLU A 23 22.52 3.51 14.87
C GLU A 23 22.75 3.95 13.42
N LEU A 24 23.91 3.60 12.85
CA LEU A 24 24.21 3.89 11.45
C LEU A 24 23.24 3.16 10.51
N THR A 25 22.88 1.91 10.83
CA THR A 25 21.88 1.15 10.08
C THR A 25 20.54 1.90 10.03
N VAL A 26 20.05 2.36 11.18
CA VAL A 26 18.79 3.10 11.28
C VAL A 26 18.86 4.41 10.48
N ASP A 27 19.96 5.14 10.55
CA ASP A 27 20.10 6.41 9.83
C ASP A 27 20.21 6.23 8.32
N VAL A 28 20.94 5.23 7.84
CA VAL A 28 20.97 4.88 6.41
C VAL A 28 19.58 4.47 5.94
N GLN A 29 18.83 3.68 6.73
CA GLN A 29 17.45 3.34 6.41
C GLN A 29 16.58 4.60 6.30
N LYS A 30 16.66 5.55 7.25
CA LYS A 30 15.92 6.83 7.18
C LYS A 30 16.20 7.59 5.89
N CYS A 31 17.46 7.71 5.49
CA CYS A 31 17.84 8.35 4.23
C CYS A 31 17.21 7.62 3.03
N LEU A 32 17.31 6.30 2.97
CA LEU A 32 16.75 5.52 1.86
C LEU A 32 15.21 5.55 1.80
N VAL A 33 14.54 5.64 2.96
CA VAL A 33 13.09 5.85 3.05
C VAL A 33 12.71 7.24 2.53
N TRP A 34 13.42 8.28 2.98
CA TRP A 34 13.22 9.66 2.50
C TRP A 34 13.35 9.75 0.98
N LEU A 35 14.35 9.07 0.44
CA LEU A 35 14.66 8.96 -0.98
C LEU A 35 13.70 8.04 -1.77
N ASN A 36 12.69 7.43 -1.13
CA ASN A 36 11.76 6.47 -1.73
C ASN A 36 12.43 5.22 -2.37
N LEU A 37 13.67 4.90 -1.99
CA LEU A 37 14.40 3.70 -2.46
C LEU A 37 14.21 2.49 -1.54
N LEU A 38 13.82 2.77 -0.30
CA LEU A 38 13.35 1.82 0.69
C LEU A 38 11.91 2.18 1.07
N ASP A 39 11.09 1.17 1.34
CA ASP A 39 9.76 1.42 1.89
C ASP A 39 9.87 2.00 3.32
N SER A 40 8.75 2.41 3.96
CA SER A 40 8.81 3.01 5.30
C SER A 40 9.20 2.08 6.47
N SER A 41 9.81 0.92 6.22
CA SER A 41 10.27 -0.01 7.27
C SER A 41 11.67 0.36 7.77
N ILE A 42 11.74 1.08 8.89
CA ILE A 42 12.98 1.30 9.64
C ILE A 42 12.99 0.31 10.80
N ASP A 43 13.60 -0.86 10.58
CA ASP A 43 13.60 -1.97 11.53
C ASP A 43 14.97 -2.20 12.21
N GLY A 44 15.95 -1.35 11.90
CA GLY A 44 17.31 -1.44 12.43
C GLY A 44 18.07 -2.66 11.89
N LYS A 45 17.59 -3.30 10.82
CA LYS A 45 18.24 -4.47 10.22
C LYS A 45 18.73 -4.16 8.81
N PHE A 46 20.04 -4.25 8.62
CA PHE A 46 20.65 -4.09 7.31
C PHE A 46 20.58 -5.38 6.48
N GLY A 47 19.35 -5.81 6.16
CA GLY A 47 19.06 -7.03 5.41
C GLY A 47 19.21 -6.88 3.89
N PRO A 48 18.78 -7.90 3.11
CA PRO A 48 18.86 -7.88 1.65
C PRO A 48 18.12 -6.69 1.00
N ILE A 49 16.90 -6.34 1.46
CA ILE A 49 16.14 -5.18 0.95
C ILE A 49 16.93 -3.87 1.15
N THR A 50 17.42 -3.62 2.38
CA THR A 50 18.21 -2.41 2.70
C THR A 50 19.51 -2.39 1.90
N THR A 51 20.17 -3.54 1.75
CA THR A 51 21.40 -3.68 0.95
C THR A 51 21.17 -3.31 -0.50
N GLU A 52 20.09 -3.80 -1.10
CA GLU A 52 19.77 -3.48 -2.49
C GLU A 52 19.37 -2.02 -2.68
N ALA A 53 18.61 -1.45 -1.74
CA ALA A 53 18.26 -0.03 -1.76
C ALA A 53 19.50 0.87 -1.68
N LEU A 54 20.48 0.53 -0.84
CA LEU A 54 21.76 1.25 -0.79
C LEU A 54 22.52 1.13 -2.11
N LYS A 55 22.61 -0.08 -2.69
CA LYS A 55 23.31 -0.29 -3.97
C LYS A 55 22.64 0.46 -5.12
N GLU A 56 21.31 0.44 -5.16
CA GLU A 56 20.52 1.20 -6.15
C GLU A 56 20.79 2.71 -6.00
N PHE A 57 20.78 3.24 -4.78
CA PHE A 57 21.16 4.63 -4.53
C PHE A 57 22.56 4.94 -5.08
N GLN A 58 23.52 4.08 -4.79
CA GLN A 58 24.90 4.25 -5.23
C GLN A 58 25.06 4.18 -6.76
N GLU A 59 24.31 3.31 -7.43
CA GLU A 59 24.28 3.23 -8.90
C GLU A 59 23.66 4.50 -9.50
N LEU A 60 22.51 4.93 -8.96
CA LEU A 60 21.78 6.11 -9.40
C LEU A 60 22.62 7.39 -9.24
N MET A 61 23.24 7.56 -8.08
CA MET A 61 24.05 8.73 -7.74
C MET A 61 25.52 8.61 -8.15
N LYS A 62 25.86 7.54 -8.90
CA LYS A 62 27.22 7.26 -9.40
C LYS A 62 28.26 7.37 -8.28
N CYS A 63 27.98 6.76 -7.13
CA CYS A 63 28.90 6.72 -6.00
C CYS A 63 30.18 5.92 -6.36
N PRO A 64 31.29 6.16 -5.66
CA PRO A 64 32.60 5.59 -6.01
C PRO A 64 32.64 4.06 -5.96
N GLU A 65 31.92 3.45 -5.02
CA GLU A 65 31.98 2.01 -4.77
C GLU A 65 30.61 1.45 -4.37
N ILE A 66 30.15 0.43 -5.10
CA ILE A 66 28.86 -0.21 -4.84
C ILE A 66 28.99 -1.21 -3.68
N GLY A 67 28.12 -1.09 -2.68
CA GLY A 67 28.08 -1.95 -1.49
C GLY A 67 29.02 -1.53 -0.36
N VAL A 68 29.68 -0.38 -0.47
CA VAL A 68 30.52 0.20 0.59
C VAL A 68 30.00 1.61 0.91
N LEU A 69 29.75 1.89 2.18
CA LEU A 69 29.45 3.25 2.63
C LEU A 69 30.77 3.96 2.90
N ASP A 70 31.07 5.00 2.13
CA ASP A 70 32.20 5.91 2.32
C ASP A 70 31.73 7.35 2.56
N THR A 71 32.67 8.27 2.80
CA THR A 71 32.37 9.68 3.07
C THR A 71 31.52 10.34 1.98
N GLU A 72 31.81 10.06 0.71
CA GLU A 72 31.06 10.62 -0.44
C GLU A 72 29.66 10.03 -0.54
N THR A 73 29.52 8.71 -0.35
CA THR A 73 28.20 8.06 -0.32
C THR A 73 27.36 8.57 0.84
N ALA A 74 27.95 8.75 2.03
CA ALA A 74 27.26 9.28 3.20
C ALA A 74 26.81 10.73 2.98
N GLU A 75 27.66 11.59 2.42
CA GLU A 75 27.30 12.97 2.03
C GLU A 75 26.11 12.98 1.07
N LYS A 76 26.19 12.19 -0.01
CA LYS A 76 25.07 12.06 -0.97
C LYS A 76 23.79 11.58 -0.30
N LEU A 77 23.84 10.58 0.60
CA LEU A 77 22.65 10.08 1.32
C LEU A 77 22.01 11.15 2.20
N ILE A 78 22.82 12.03 2.80
CA ILE A 78 22.38 13.10 3.68
C ILE A 78 21.76 14.26 2.88
N GLU A 79 22.39 14.62 1.75
CA GLU A 79 22.10 15.87 1.05
C GLU A 79 21.13 15.74 -0.13
N THR A 80 20.99 14.55 -0.73
CA THR A 80 20.18 14.36 -1.93
C THR A 80 18.69 14.57 -1.64
N ASP A 81 18.05 15.45 -2.39
CA ASP A 81 16.60 15.56 -2.41
C ASP A 81 15.99 14.44 -3.30
N PRO A 82 14.84 13.84 -2.94
CA PRO A 82 14.22 12.79 -3.75
C PRO A 82 13.93 13.21 -5.21
N THR A 83 13.78 14.51 -5.49
CA THR A 83 13.59 15.03 -6.85
C THR A 83 14.86 14.98 -7.71
N GLU A 84 16.04 14.86 -7.10
CA GLU A 84 17.33 14.80 -7.77
C GLU A 84 17.74 13.38 -8.17
N LEU A 85 17.11 12.36 -7.57
CA LEU A 85 17.35 10.98 -7.96
C LEU A 85 17.03 10.79 -9.45
N PRO A 86 17.93 10.13 -10.21
CA PRO A 86 17.60 9.69 -11.56
C PRO A 86 16.39 8.75 -11.48
N GLN A 87 15.23 9.27 -11.84
CA GLN A 87 13.99 8.53 -11.80
C GLN A 87 14.11 7.29 -12.71
N PRO A 88 13.79 6.06 -12.25
CA PRO A 88 13.12 5.15 -13.18
C PRO A 88 11.85 5.89 -13.58
N ARG A 89 11.82 6.46 -14.80
CA ARG A 89 10.66 7.22 -15.26
C ARG A 89 9.48 6.26 -15.22
N LEU A 90 8.64 6.37 -14.20
CA LEU A 90 7.28 5.88 -14.30
C LEU A 90 6.71 6.49 -15.58
N ARG A 91 6.31 5.62 -16.50
CA ARG A 91 5.69 5.95 -17.78
C ARG A 91 4.23 5.48 -17.74
N PRO A 92 3.40 6.01 -16.82
CA PRO A 92 2.01 5.62 -16.74
C PRO A 92 1.29 6.01 -18.03
N LEU A 93 0.63 5.03 -18.64
CA LEU A 93 -0.19 5.24 -19.84
C LEU A 93 -1.55 5.87 -19.45
N ASN A 94 -2.46 6.03 -20.41
CA ASN A 94 -3.82 6.49 -20.16
C ASN A 94 -4.81 5.33 -19.95
N ASP A 95 -4.31 4.11 -19.71
CA ASP A 95 -5.12 2.98 -19.27
C ASP A 95 -5.40 3.08 -17.76
N LEU A 96 -6.28 2.22 -17.24
CA LEU A 96 -6.67 2.22 -15.83
C LEU A 96 -5.45 2.09 -14.89
N ALA A 97 -4.45 1.27 -15.24
CA ALA A 97 -3.23 1.10 -14.45
C ALA A 97 -2.45 2.42 -14.35
N GLY A 98 -2.24 3.07 -15.50
CA GLY A 98 -1.56 4.35 -15.58
C GLY A 98 -2.32 5.46 -14.88
N CYS A 99 -3.64 5.54 -15.00
CA CYS A 99 -4.46 6.52 -14.29
C CYS A 99 -4.38 6.36 -12.77
N ILE A 100 -4.44 5.13 -12.24
CA ILE A 100 -4.27 4.86 -10.81
C ILE A 100 -2.89 5.33 -10.32
N ILE A 101 -1.82 5.01 -11.06
CA ILE A 101 -0.46 5.44 -10.69
C ILE A 101 -0.29 6.96 -10.80
N LYS A 102 -0.87 7.63 -11.80
CA LYS A 102 -0.87 9.11 -11.89
C LYS A 102 -1.60 9.76 -10.71
N TYR A 103 -2.71 9.17 -10.28
CA TYR A 103 -3.43 9.62 -9.10
C TYR A 103 -2.56 9.47 -7.84
N MET A 104 -1.93 8.30 -7.64
CA MET A 104 -1.00 8.08 -6.53
C MET A 104 0.16 9.09 -6.54
N LEU A 105 0.77 9.36 -7.71
CA LEU A 105 1.82 10.38 -7.85
C LEU A 105 1.32 11.77 -7.45
N THR A 106 0.13 12.17 -7.92
CA THR A 106 -0.45 13.49 -7.63
C THR A 106 -0.74 13.69 -6.15
N LYS A 107 -1.09 12.61 -5.43
CA LYS A 107 -1.32 12.64 -3.97
C LYS A 107 -0.05 12.39 -3.16
N ASN A 108 1.12 12.27 -3.80
CA ASN A 108 2.40 11.93 -3.17
C ASN A 108 2.33 10.62 -2.34
N TYR A 109 1.65 9.62 -2.87
CA TYR A 109 1.56 8.28 -2.27
C TYR A 109 2.77 7.43 -2.65
N TYR A 110 3.11 6.49 -1.77
CA TYR A 110 4.18 5.52 -2.02
C TYR A 110 3.80 4.61 -3.19
N ILE A 111 4.73 4.40 -4.11
CA ILE A 111 4.56 3.54 -5.28
C ILE A 111 5.76 2.61 -5.33
N SER A 112 5.52 1.31 -5.23
CA SER A 112 6.57 0.36 -5.53
C SER A 112 6.78 0.25 -7.03
N THR A 113 8.04 0.39 -7.43
CA THR A 113 8.49 0.37 -8.82
C THR A 113 9.35 -0.85 -9.16
N LYS A 114 9.73 -1.64 -8.15
CA LYS A 114 10.64 -2.77 -8.30
C LYS A 114 9.89 -4.01 -8.83
N PRO A 115 10.49 -4.79 -9.75
CA PRO A 115 9.89 -6.04 -10.21
C PRO A 115 9.57 -7.00 -9.06
N GLY A 116 8.41 -7.65 -9.13
CA GLY A 116 7.95 -8.56 -8.08
C GLY A 116 7.47 -7.87 -6.80
N GLU A 117 7.34 -6.54 -6.78
CA GLU A 117 6.67 -5.80 -5.73
C GLU A 117 5.35 -5.21 -6.23
N TYR A 118 4.31 -5.34 -5.41
CA TYR A 118 2.96 -5.00 -5.83
C TYR A 118 2.40 -3.76 -5.14
N ASN A 119 1.58 -3.02 -5.89
CA ASN A 119 0.77 -1.91 -5.41
C ASN A 119 -0.69 -2.38 -5.31
N ILE A 120 -1.29 -2.33 -4.12
CA ILE A 120 -2.70 -2.68 -3.91
C ILE A 120 -3.53 -1.40 -3.93
N ALA A 121 -4.56 -1.37 -4.76
CA ALA A 121 -5.53 -0.28 -4.81
C ALA A 121 -6.96 -0.82 -4.76
N TYR A 122 -7.81 -0.18 -3.98
CA TYR A 122 -9.25 -0.30 -4.12
C TYR A 122 -9.77 0.98 -4.76
N VAL A 123 -10.53 0.83 -5.84
CA VAL A 123 -11.19 1.95 -6.51
C VAL A 123 -12.68 1.78 -6.36
N GLU A 124 -13.30 2.71 -5.64
CA GLU A 124 -14.73 2.73 -5.34
C GLU A 124 -15.53 3.17 -6.56
N GLY A 125 -16.67 2.53 -6.85
CA GLY A 125 -17.62 2.99 -7.86
C GLY A 125 -17.19 2.81 -9.33
N ILE A 126 -16.28 1.87 -9.66
CA ILE A 126 -15.87 1.61 -11.06
C ILE A 126 -16.09 0.17 -11.53
N ASN A 127 -16.29 0.00 -12.83
CA ASN A 127 -16.38 -1.30 -13.50
C ASN A 127 -15.00 -1.89 -13.80
N THR A 128 -14.97 -3.14 -14.26
CA THR A 128 -13.72 -3.84 -14.60
C THR A 128 -12.91 -3.14 -15.69
N ASP A 129 -13.57 -2.43 -16.61
CA ASP A 129 -12.96 -1.66 -17.69
C ASP A 129 -12.54 -0.24 -17.27
N GLY A 130 -12.78 0.13 -16.01
CA GLY A 130 -12.44 1.45 -15.47
C GLY A 130 -13.51 2.53 -15.66
N THR A 131 -14.67 2.22 -16.25
CA THR A 131 -15.79 3.17 -16.34
C THR A 131 -16.52 3.30 -14.99
N GLU A 132 -17.12 4.46 -14.71
CA GLU A 132 -17.94 4.64 -13.51
C GLU A 132 -19.18 3.73 -13.52
N ASN A 133 -19.60 3.29 -12.33
CA ASN A 133 -20.92 2.76 -12.10
C ASN A 133 -21.71 3.68 -11.16
N ASN A 134 -22.94 3.29 -10.82
CA ASN A 134 -23.85 4.12 -10.03
C ASN A 134 -23.52 4.18 -8.53
N ASP A 135 -22.42 3.55 -8.12
CA ASP A 135 -21.96 3.44 -6.74
C ASP A 135 -23.07 3.07 -5.73
N ALA A 136 -23.90 2.08 -6.08
CA ALA A 136 -25.06 1.73 -5.25
C ALA A 136 -24.63 1.15 -3.90
N PRO A 137 -25.17 1.63 -2.77
CA PRO A 137 -24.79 1.13 -1.46
C PRO A 137 -25.17 -0.35 -1.29
N ASN A 138 -24.41 -1.08 -0.47
CA ASN A 138 -24.59 -2.51 -0.21
C ASN A 138 -24.32 -3.42 -1.42
N HIS A 139 -23.49 -2.98 -2.37
CA HIS A 139 -23.09 -3.77 -3.54
C HIS A 139 -21.59 -4.08 -3.53
N PHE A 140 -21.21 -5.15 -4.23
CA PHE A 140 -19.84 -5.38 -4.67
C PHE A 140 -19.65 -4.72 -6.04
N ASN A 141 -19.47 -3.41 -6.01
CA ASN A 141 -19.39 -2.50 -7.15
C ASN A 141 -18.03 -1.78 -7.24
N ASP A 142 -17.08 -2.17 -6.39
CA ASP A 142 -15.73 -1.63 -6.37
C ASP A 142 -14.74 -2.63 -6.98
N ARG A 143 -13.53 -2.14 -7.24
CA ARG A 143 -12.46 -2.96 -7.79
C ARG A 143 -11.31 -3.06 -6.82
N ARG A 144 -10.94 -4.30 -6.48
CA ARG A 144 -9.65 -4.62 -5.86
C ARG A 144 -8.63 -4.89 -6.95
N ILE A 145 -7.67 -4.00 -7.08
CA ILE A 145 -6.68 -3.99 -8.16
C ILE A 145 -5.28 -4.19 -7.57
N VAL A 146 -4.47 -4.97 -8.26
CA VAL A 146 -3.05 -5.17 -7.97
C VAL A 146 -2.26 -4.76 -9.21
N ILE A 147 -1.31 -3.83 -9.02
CA ILE A 147 -0.47 -3.27 -10.07
C ILE A 147 0.99 -3.64 -9.81
N GLU A 148 1.66 -4.11 -10.84
CA GLU A 148 3.12 -4.26 -10.89
C GLU A 148 3.68 -3.24 -11.88
N VAL A 149 4.82 -2.64 -11.56
CA VAL A 149 5.54 -1.75 -12.49
C VAL A 149 6.60 -2.57 -13.20
N VAL A 150 6.49 -2.67 -14.53
CA VAL A 150 7.43 -3.43 -15.36
C VAL A 150 8.09 -2.47 -16.33
N ASP A 151 9.41 -2.31 -16.23
CA ASP A 151 10.19 -1.36 -17.02
C ASP A 151 9.63 0.08 -16.94
N GLY A 152 9.18 0.49 -15.76
CA GLY A 152 8.53 1.78 -15.53
C GLY A 152 7.09 1.90 -16.04
N ILE A 153 6.52 0.86 -16.66
CA ILE A 153 5.13 0.85 -17.14
C ILE A 153 4.24 0.11 -16.12
N PRO A 154 3.26 0.77 -15.49
CA PRO A 154 2.28 0.12 -14.62
C PRO A 154 1.43 -0.89 -15.39
N LYS A 155 1.23 -2.08 -14.83
CA LYS A 155 0.38 -3.14 -15.38
C LYS A 155 -0.52 -3.69 -14.30
N ILE A 156 -1.82 -3.78 -14.60
CA ILE A 156 -2.77 -4.52 -13.76
C ILE A 156 -2.46 -6.01 -13.90
N VAL A 157 -2.02 -6.62 -12.81
CA VAL A 157 -1.76 -8.07 -12.69
C VAL A 157 -2.87 -8.79 -11.91
N GLY A 158 -3.82 -8.04 -11.35
CA GLY A 158 -5.03 -8.56 -10.72
C GLY A 158 -6.13 -7.51 -10.65
N ASN A 159 -7.37 -7.88 -10.95
CA ASN A 159 -8.53 -6.99 -10.90
C ASN A 159 -9.79 -7.81 -10.58
N TRP A 160 -10.32 -7.65 -9.38
CA TRP A 160 -11.44 -8.45 -8.87
C TRP A 160 -12.54 -7.59 -8.28
N GLU A 161 -13.76 -8.13 -8.32
CA GLU A 161 -14.92 -7.49 -7.72
C GLU A 161 -14.82 -7.48 -6.20
N ALA A 162 -15.02 -6.30 -5.62
CA ALA A 162 -14.91 -6.06 -4.20
C ALA A 162 -15.88 -4.96 -3.74
N THR A 163 -15.76 -4.60 -2.48
CA THR A 163 -16.38 -3.41 -1.88
C THR A 163 -15.43 -2.84 -0.83
N THR A 164 -15.42 -1.52 -0.70
CA THR A 164 -14.82 -0.77 0.41
C THR A 164 -15.86 -0.21 1.37
N GLU A 165 -17.13 -0.45 1.06
CA GLU A 165 -18.28 0.01 1.82
C GLU A 165 -18.78 -1.04 2.82
N PRO A 166 -19.41 -0.61 3.92
CA PRO A 166 -20.10 -1.51 4.80
C PRO A 166 -21.38 -2.06 4.16
N GLY A 167 -21.72 -3.30 4.51
CA GLY A 167 -23.04 -3.83 4.19
C GLY A 167 -24.14 -3.08 4.92
N SER A 168 -25.32 -2.96 4.29
CA SER A 168 -26.47 -2.23 4.84
C SER A 168 -26.91 -2.75 6.22
N PHE A 169 -26.63 -4.03 6.51
CA PHE A 169 -26.83 -4.61 7.83
C PHE A 169 -26.08 -3.81 8.91
N TRP A 170 -24.82 -3.45 8.68
CA TRP A 170 -23.96 -2.77 9.65
C TRP A 170 -24.20 -1.27 9.74
N THR A 171 -24.69 -0.65 8.66
CA THR A 171 -25.21 0.73 8.71
C THR A 171 -26.47 0.83 9.58
N ARG A 172 -27.31 -0.21 9.58
CA ARG A 172 -28.57 -0.23 10.38
C ARG A 172 -28.36 -0.78 11.80
N ASN A 173 -27.49 -1.77 11.95
CA ASN A 173 -27.17 -2.46 13.21
C ASN A 173 -25.76 -2.10 13.62
N LEU A 174 -25.61 -0.92 14.22
CA LEU A 174 -24.30 -0.33 14.50
C LEU A 174 -23.46 -1.19 15.44
N MET A 175 -22.24 -1.54 15.02
CA MET A 175 -21.21 -2.09 15.92
C MET A 175 -20.59 -1.00 16.80
N ASN A 176 -20.55 0.23 16.30
CA ASN A 176 -20.05 1.40 17.01
C ASN A 176 -21.14 2.47 17.05
N PRO A 177 -21.49 3.04 18.21
CA PRO A 177 -22.55 4.05 18.30
C PRO A 177 -22.29 5.31 17.46
N ARG A 178 -21.05 5.55 17.03
CA ARG A 178 -20.70 6.66 16.15
C ARG A 178 -21.04 6.43 14.67
N GLY A 179 -21.39 5.21 14.25
CA GLY A 179 -21.69 4.91 12.85
C GLY A 179 -20.86 3.76 12.26
N ALA A 180 -21.27 3.29 11.08
CA ALA A 180 -20.50 2.32 10.32
C ALA A 180 -19.16 2.91 9.87
N ALA A 181 -18.12 2.09 9.80
CA ALA A 181 -16.81 2.53 9.36
C ALA A 181 -16.73 2.55 7.82
N ARG A 182 -16.23 3.65 7.27
CA ARG A 182 -15.82 3.78 5.87
C ARG A 182 -14.38 4.30 5.85
N ILE A 183 -13.43 3.52 5.32
CA ILE A 183 -12.04 4.01 5.29
C ILE A 183 -11.97 5.32 4.51
N LYS A 184 -11.26 6.32 5.07
CA LYS A 184 -11.00 7.59 4.40
C LYS A 184 -10.11 7.35 3.19
N PHE A 185 -10.46 7.98 2.06
CA PHE A 185 -9.72 7.88 0.80
C PHE A 185 -8.29 8.42 0.91
N GLU A 186 -7.36 7.53 1.24
CA GLU A 186 -5.92 7.80 1.36
C GLU A 186 -5.13 6.51 1.08
N GLN A 187 -3.84 6.52 1.41
CA GLN A 187 -3.00 5.34 1.38
C GLN A 187 -2.54 4.97 2.80
N TYR A 188 -2.61 3.68 3.15
CA TYR A 188 -2.22 3.19 4.46
C TYR A 188 -1.28 2.00 4.34
N LYS A 189 -0.22 1.98 5.15
CA LYS A 189 0.64 0.80 5.37
C LYS A 189 0.12 0.06 6.61
N ALA A 190 -0.92 -0.75 6.43
CA ALA A 190 -1.68 -1.22 7.59
C ALA A 190 -2.09 -2.69 7.59
N TRP A 191 -1.71 -3.48 6.58
CA TRP A 191 -2.14 -4.88 6.53
C TRP A 191 -1.01 -5.88 6.32
N ARG A 192 -1.09 -7.03 6.99
CA ARG A 192 -0.12 -8.13 6.86
C ARG A 192 -0.85 -9.41 6.50
N VAL A 193 -0.19 -10.36 5.83
CA VAL A 193 -0.77 -11.70 5.60
C VAL A 193 -1.10 -12.36 6.95
N GLY A 194 -2.35 -12.81 7.10
CA GLY A 194 -2.84 -13.47 8.31
C GLY A 194 -4.19 -14.15 8.08
N ALA A 195 -4.86 -14.51 9.17
CA ALA A 195 -6.19 -15.13 9.12
C ALA A 195 -7.27 -14.16 9.57
N HIS A 196 -8.38 -14.10 8.83
CA HIS A 196 -9.59 -13.41 9.24
C HIS A 196 -10.51 -14.39 9.97
N ILE A 197 -10.45 -14.34 11.30
CA ILE A 197 -11.22 -15.23 12.19
C ILE A 197 -12.19 -14.40 13.01
N THR A 198 -13.47 -14.74 12.91
CA THR A 198 -14.56 -14.20 13.72
C THR A 198 -15.41 -15.36 14.24
N ALA A 199 -16.42 -15.08 15.07
CA ALA A 199 -17.35 -16.11 15.54
C ALA A 199 -18.08 -16.84 14.39
N SER A 200 -18.23 -16.21 13.23
CA SER A 200 -18.97 -16.76 12.08
C SER A 200 -18.12 -16.88 10.81
N THR A 201 -16.81 -16.69 10.89
CA THR A 201 -15.94 -16.70 9.71
C THR A 201 -14.58 -17.23 10.08
N ASN A 202 -14.05 -18.16 9.28
CA ASN A 202 -12.71 -18.68 9.41
C ASN A 202 -12.05 -18.70 8.03
N GLN A 203 -11.36 -17.60 7.70
CA GLN A 203 -10.65 -17.44 6.44
C GLN A 203 -9.14 -17.44 6.74
N PRO A 204 -8.42 -18.54 6.43
CA PRO A 204 -7.04 -18.72 6.87
C PRO A 204 -6.04 -17.82 6.14
N LYS A 205 -6.44 -17.20 5.02
CA LYS A 205 -5.64 -16.28 4.24
C LYS A 205 -6.44 -15.01 4.00
N ALA A 206 -5.92 -13.90 4.50
CA ALA A 206 -6.41 -12.54 4.33
C ALA A 206 -5.24 -11.57 4.53
N LEU A 207 -5.45 -10.29 4.23
CA LEU A 207 -4.57 -9.23 4.75
C LEU A 207 -5.23 -8.64 6.00
N VAL A 208 -4.64 -8.87 7.17
CA VAL A 208 -5.19 -8.46 8.46
C VAL A 208 -4.66 -7.11 8.90
N GLN A 209 -5.51 -6.27 9.49
CA GLN A 209 -5.09 -4.97 9.98
C GLN A 209 -4.08 -5.12 11.12
N VAL A 210 -2.97 -4.41 11.02
CA VAL A 210 -1.89 -4.38 12.03
C VAL A 210 -1.46 -2.96 12.41
N GLU A 211 -1.81 -1.96 11.61
CA GLU A 211 -1.57 -0.54 11.93
C GLU A 211 -2.86 0.28 11.85
N ASN A 212 -2.79 1.50 12.38
CA ASN A 212 -3.90 2.43 12.37
C ASN A 212 -4.35 2.79 10.94
N VAL A 213 -5.66 2.84 10.76
CA VAL A 213 -6.30 3.46 9.60
C VAL A 213 -7.26 4.53 10.07
N THR A 214 -7.56 5.50 9.21
CA THR A 214 -8.56 6.54 9.47
C THR A 214 -9.86 6.17 8.78
N VAL A 215 -10.97 6.23 9.51
CA VAL A 215 -12.31 5.98 8.98
C VAL A 215 -13.22 7.20 9.20
N HIS A 216 -14.14 7.38 8.27
CA HIS A 216 -15.36 8.15 8.48
C HIS A 216 -16.36 7.29 9.24
N ARG A 217 -17.01 7.87 10.25
CA ARG A 217 -18.06 7.23 11.03
C ARG A 217 -19.42 7.76 10.57
N ASP A 218 -20.10 6.95 9.77
CA ASP A 218 -21.40 7.23 9.13
C ASP A 218 -22.53 7.22 10.17
N PHE A 219 -22.62 8.34 10.91
CA PHE A 219 -23.53 8.50 12.05
C PHE A 219 -24.99 8.66 11.61
N ASP A 220 -25.19 9.45 10.56
CA ASP A 220 -26.51 9.75 10.00
C ASP A 220 -27.00 8.70 8.99
N ARG A 221 -26.15 7.71 8.66
CA ARG A 221 -26.47 6.52 7.87
C ARG A 221 -26.79 6.86 6.41
N ASN A 222 -26.22 7.94 5.90
CA ASN A 222 -26.43 8.40 4.54
C ASN A 222 -25.47 7.73 3.55
N GLY A 223 -24.42 7.04 4.04
CA GLY A 223 -23.41 6.37 3.22
C GLY A 223 -22.33 7.30 2.64
N ILE A 224 -22.29 8.56 3.02
CA ILE A 224 -21.43 9.60 2.45
C ILE A 224 -20.32 9.95 3.44
N ARG A 225 -19.06 9.80 3.01
CA ARG A 225 -17.89 10.14 3.84
C ARG A 225 -17.81 11.64 4.19
N THR A 226 -18.23 12.52 3.28
CA THR A 226 -18.10 13.97 3.45
C THR A 226 -18.94 14.46 4.63
N GLY A 227 -18.29 15.13 5.59
CA GLY A 227 -18.95 15.68 6.79
C GLY A 227 -18.97 14.72 7.99
N ASP A 228 -18.70 13.43 7.78
CA ASP A 228 -18.56 12.46 8.87
C ASP A 228 -17.36 12.76 9.76
N LYS A 229 -17.49 12.39 11.04
CA LYS A 229 -16.38 12.49 11.99
C LYS A 229 -15.32 11.43 11.67
N LEU A 230 -14.07 11.86 11.74
CA LEU A 230 -12.91 10.99 11.58
C LEU A 230 -12.62 10.23 12.88
N ASP A 231 -12.11 9.02 12.71
CA ASP A 231 -11.68 8.13 13.78
C ASP A 231 -10.48 7.31 13.31
N THR A 232 -9.38 7.33 14.07
CA THR A 232 -8.13 6.66 13.69
C THR A 232 -7.79 5.60 14.72
N GLY A 233 -7.52 4.38 14.27
CA GLY A 233 -7.19 3.28 15.18
C GLY A 233 -7.17 1.89 14.54
N LEU A 234 -7.04 0.88 15.40
CA LEU A 234 -7.20 -0.53 15.07
C LEU A 234 -8.67 -0.93 15.22
N PHE A 235 -9.30 -1.35 14.12
CA PHE A 235 -10.72 -1.66 14.07
C PHE A 235 -11.01 -3.11 13.65
N GLY A 236 -9.97 -3.90 13.33
CA GLY A 236 -10.12 -5.23 12.75
C GLY A 236 -10.62 -5.18 11.29
N ILE A 237 -10.34 -4.07 10.59
CA ILE A 237 -10.73 -3.84 9.19
C ILE A 237 -9.76 -4.60 8.28
N ASN A 238 -10.09 -5.84 7.98
CA ASN A 238 -9.25 -6.75 7.19
C ASN A 238 -9.60 -6.67 5.70
N GLN A 239 -8.70 -7.18 4.85
CA GLN A 239 -8.97 -7.47 3.44
C GLN A 239 -9.26 -8.95 3.28
N HIS A 240 -10.52 -9.31 3.08
CA HIS A 240 -10.98 -10.70 3.12
C HIS A 240 -12.02 -10.97 2.01
N HIS A 241 -12.85 -12.01 2.13
CA HIS A 241 -13.90 -12.28 1.15
C HIS A 241 -15.30 -12.54 1.73
N ALA A 242 -16.32 -12.39 0.88
CA ALA A 242 -17.72 -12.66 1.18
C ALA A 242 -18.21 -14.06 0.75
N ASN A 243 -17.28 -14.92 0.35
CA ASN A 243 -17.53 -16.32 -0.01
C ASN A 243 -18.65 -16.50 -1.06
N GLY A 244 -18.68 -15.61 -2.06
CA GLY A 244 -19.64 -15.69 -3.16
C GLY A 244 -21.02 -15.11 -2.82
N ALA A 245 -21.12 -14.23 -1.83
CA ALA A 245 -22.35 -13.45 -1.58
C ALA A 245 -22.91 -12.81 -2.86
N PRO A 246 -24.24 -12.56 -2.92
CA PRO A 246 -24.85 -11.88 -4.05
C PRO A 246 -24.19 -10.51 -4.30
N ARG A 247 -24.00 -10.15 -5.57
CA ARG A 247 -23.36 -8.88 -5.92
C ARG A 247 -24.09 -7.65 -5.34
N HIS A 248 -25.41 -7.73 -5.19
CA HIS A 248 -26.26 -6.65 -4.69
C HIS A 248 -26.54 -6.73 -3.18
N ASP A 249 -25.83 -7.61 -2.46
CA ASP A 249 -25.97 -7.71 -1.01
C ASP A 249 -24.68 -8.14 -0.32
N ILE A 250 -23.95 -7.17 0.23
CA ILE A 250 -22.77 -7.40 1.08
C ILE A 250 -23.17 -8.13 2.37
N GLY A 251 -24.40 -7.94 2.85
CA GLY A 251 -24.89 -8.56 4.08
C GLY A 251 -24.02 -8.23 5.29
N LYS A 252 -23.57 -9.28 6.01
CA LYS A 252 -22.75 -9.15 7.22
C LYS A 252 -21.25 -9.20 6.96
N TRP A 253 -20.83 -9.34 5.70
CA TRP A 253 -19.43 -9.62 5.38
C TRP A 253 -18.49 -8.42 5.57
N GLY A 254 -18.96 -7.17 5.53
CA GLY A 254 -18.11 -5.99 5.72
C GLY A 254 -18.73 -4.96 6.64
N ALA A 255 -18.14 -4.75 7.82
CA ALA A 255 -18.48 -3.65 8.74
C ALA A 255 -17.56 -2.42 8.57
N GLY A 256 -16.81 -2.38 7.47
CA GLY A 256 -15.71 -1.46 7.19
C GLY A 256 -14.48 -2.16 6.59
N CYS A 257 -14.46 -3.49 6.56
CA CYS A 257 -13.49 -4.31 5.84
C CYS A 257 -13.46 -4.01 4.34
N PHE A 258 -12.31 -4.27 3.70
CA PHE A 258 -12.26 -4.44 2.25
C PHE A 258 -12.63 -5.87 1.90
N VAL A 259 -13.67 -6.08 1.10
CA VAL A 259 -14.23 -7.42 0.91
C VAL A 259 -14.29 -7.78 -0.56
N GLY A 260 -13.48 -8.75 -0.98
CA GLY A 260 -13.63 -9.38 -2.30
C GLY A 260 -14.89 -10.26 -2.34
N ARG A 261 -15.64 -10.27 -3.44
CA ARG A 261 -16.92 -10.99 -3.45
C ARG A 261 -16.76 -12.51 -3.34
N THR A 262 -15.95 -13.12 -4.21
CA THR A 262 -15.82 -14.58 -4.30
C THR A 262 -14.58 -15.10 -3.58
N ALA A 263 -14.67 -16.33 -3.03
CA ALA A 263 -13.51 -17.00 -2.44
C ALA A 263 -12.44 -17.30 -3.50
N ALA A 264 -12.83 -17.77 -4.69
CA ALA A 264 -11.90 -18.10 -5.77
C ALA A 264 -11.06 -16.90 -6.23
N ASP A 265 -11.65 -15.71 -6.34
CA ASP A 265 -10.91 -14.50 -6.70
C ASP A 265 -10.07 -13.97 -5.53
N HIS A 266 -10.51 -14.22 -4.29
CA HIS A 266 -9.69 -13.96 -3.11
C HIS A 266 -8.47 -14.87 -3.03
N ASP A 267 -8.60 -16.15 -3.39
CA ASP A 267 -7.45 -17.05 -3.45
C ASP A 267 -6.43 -16.60 -4.51
N LYS A 268 -6.90 -16.15 -5.68
CA LYS A 268 -6.01 -15.55 -6.70
C LYS A 268 -5.30 -14.31 -6.15
N PHE A 269 -6.02 -13.42 -5.48
CA PHE A 269 -5.46 -12.24 -4.83
C PHE A 269 -4.38 -12.61 -3.80
N MET A 270 -4.69 -13.48 -2.84
CA MET A 270 -3.74 -13.87 -1.80
C MET A 270 -2.53 -14.63 -2.38
N ASN A 271 -2.74 -15.52 -3.35
CA ASN A 271 -1.63 -16.23 -4.00
C ASN A 271 -0.68 -15.27 -4.73
N LEU A 272 -1.22 -14.22 -5.37
CA LEU A 272 -0.43 -13.16 -6.00
C LEU A 272 0.32 -12.32 -4.97
N ILE A 273 -0.36 -11.79 -3.96
CA ILE A 273 0.26 -10.94 -2.92
C ILE A 273 1.34 -11.70 -2.13
N MET A 274 1.15 -13.00 -1.90
CA MET A 274 2.18 -13.85 -1.27
C MET A 274 3.42 -14.09 -2.17
N GLN A 275 3.38 -13.69 -3.45
CA GLN A 275 4.57 -13.66 -4.30
C GLN A 275 5.41 -12.39 -4.15
N ASP A 276 4.87 -11.35 -3.48
CA ASP A 276 5.57 -10.07 -3.30
C ASP A 276 6.95 -10.31 -2.69
N ARG A 277 7.98 -9.76 -3.33
CA ARG A 277 9.37 -9.96 -2.92
C ARG A 277 9.61 -9.59 -1.47
N ARG A 278 9.03 -8.48 -1.01
CA ARG A 278 9.19 -8.00 0.37
C ARG A 278 8.56 -8.94 1.37
N TYR A 279 7.42 -9.54 1.04
CA TYR A 279 6.81 -10.60 1.85
C TYR A 279 7.57 -11.93 1.79
N LYS A 280 8.21 -12.25 0.66
CA LYS A 280 9.07 -13.42 0.54
C LYS A 280 10.26 -13.33 1.49
N GLU A 281 10.88 -12.16 1.56
CA GLU A 281 12.03 -11.89 2.42
C GLU A 281 11.65 -11.64 3.89
N ASN A 282 10.52 -10.98 4.13
CA ASN A 282 10.00 -10.70 5.47
C ASN A 282 8.51 -11.10 5.56
N LYS A 283 8.22 -12.23 6.23
CA LYS A 283 6.84 -12.71 6.44
C LYS A 283 5.98 -11.76 7.28
N ASN A 284 6.59 -10.80 7.98
CA ASN A 284 5.89 -9.76 8.73
C ASN A 284 5.69 -8.46 7.93
N TYR A 285 5.98 -8.45 6.63
CA TYR A 285 5.80 -7.27 5.79
C TYR A 285 4.36 -6.71 5.89
N ILE A 286 4.29 -5.40 6.09
CA ILE A 286 3.04 -4.65 6.15
C ILE A 286 2.83 -3.99 4.78
N PHE A 287 1.80 -4.44 4.08
CA PHE A 287 1.41 -3.98 2.77
C PHE A 287 0.75 -2.60 2.84
N TRP A 288 1.13 -1.77 1.86
CA TRP A 288 0.40 -0.58 1.49
C TRP A 288 -0.91 -0.94 0.77
N THR A 289 -1.96 -0.18 1.03
CA THR A 289 -3.18 -0.20 0.23
C THR A 289 -3.70 1.22 0.06
N THR A 290 -4.01 1.55 -1.19
CA THR A 290 -4.57 2.85 -1.59
C THR A 290 -6.08 2.73 -1.76
N VAL A 291 -6.84 3.67 -1.24
CA VAL A 291 -8.30 3.73 -1.39
C VAL A 291 -8.64 4.96 -2.21
N ILE A 292 -9.23 4.76 -3.37
CA ILE A 292 -9.39 5.80 -4.39
C ILE A 292 -10.90 5.98 -4.67
N PRO A 293 -11.44 7.21 -4.60
CA PRO A 293 -12.75 7.51 -5.15
C PRO A 293 -12.67 7.44 -6.68
N GLY A 294 -13.48 6.57 -7.31
CA GLY A 294 -13.46 6.36 -8.75
C GLY A 294 -13.82 7.61 -9.56
N ASP A 295 -14.74 8.41 -9.04
CA ASP A 295 -15.15 9.69 -9.62
C ASP A 295 -14.01 10.73 -9.60
N ASP A 296 -13.30 10.89 -8.49
CA ASP A 296 -12.13 11.79 -8.42
C ASP A 296 -10.99 11.28 -9.33
N LEU A 297 -10.78 9.95 -9.40
CA LEU A 297 -9.79 9.34 -10.30
C LEU A 297 -10.05 9.71 -11.76
N LEU A 298 -11.27 9.47 -12.24
CA LEU A 298 -11.63 9.64 -13.64
C LEU A 298 -11.82 11.10 -14.04
N LYS A 299 -12.19 11.96 -13.08
CA LYS A 299 -12.19 13.41 -13.25
C LYS A 299 -10.78 13.96 -13.48
N LEU A 300 -9.78 13.47 -12.76
CA LEU A 300 -8.39 13.90 -12.90
C LEU A 300 -7.67 13.24 -14.07
N PHE A 301 -7.94 11.95 -14.30
CA PHE A 301 -7.25 11.11 -15.28
C PHE A 301 -8.25 10.24 -16.06
N PRO A 302 -8.94 10.82 -17.06
CA PRO A 302 -9.88 10.06 -17.88
C PRO A 302 -9.13 8.97 -18.66
N ILE A 303 -9.71 7.78 -18.73
CA ILE A 303 -9.19 6.65 -19.51
C ILE A 303 -9.45 6.93 -20.99
N VAL A 304 -8.43 6.78 -21.84
CA VAL A 304 -8.50 7.01 -23.30
C VAL A 304 -8.00 5.80 -24.06
#